data_AF-A0A2N6NGU1-F1
#
_entry.id   AF-A0A2N6NGU1-F1
#
_cell.length_a   1.000
_cell.length_b   1.000
_cell.length_c   1.000
_cell.angle_alpha   90.00
_cell.angle_beta   90.00
_cell.angle_gamma   90.00
#
_symmetry.space_group_name_H-M   'P 1'
#
loop_
_entity.id
_entity.type
_entity.pdbx_description
1 polymer ?
#
loop_
_entity_poly.entity_id
_entity_poly.type
_entity_poly.pdbx_seq_one_letter_code
_entity_poly.pdbx_strand_id
1 'polypeptide(L)'
;MQNQDASSEPQTQRKRPVQGVSRDDSDDELGTEDIPWEWIFEHNVAARDVSEEGECKRRKLDGKSIIGARLGTFECRIGDIVLLKGDGSNEAWVAILCEFVEDDGEGDKAANFMWFSTEKEIRNRDKKRSDFHWNELYISPSWDVNSLASINGKARVMSLDKFLLRYPSGKIPRNSPEYGKTFIARSRLHVSAVPASLPCREGEFSLVYSHLEAAITEGTGNCIYISGTPGTGKTATVREVVSRLEDAVISDELDDFIFVEINGMKITDPHQSYTLLWEALKGQRASPTQALDLLEREFSNPSPRRTPCVVLMDELDQLVTKNQAVMYNFFNWPTLRHSRLIVLAVANTMDLPERTLSNKISSRLGLTRITFPGYTHDQLMKIIQSRLEGVPGNIVDPDAVQFASRKVAAVSGDARRALDICRRAVELAEADAPPDSSTPSKKAPGGDTADLARRGRVTIATIKKAINEATSNPIQQHLRGLPLTSKLLMAAMLLRFRRTGLVETTFGQTLDELQRVSAYAPRAPSGMAQILGSHAKGAGQGGAHQRHTGRPGYVHTAALDLVAAGLINLEAQRAERSSKLRLAIADDEVKMAFREDPELRALGIGI
;
A
#
# COMPACT_ATOMS: atom_id res chain seq x y z
N MET A 1 -10.54 37.18 44.56
CA MET A 1 -9.42 36.21 44.60
C MET A 1 -9.90 34.97 43.86
N GLN A 2 -9.89 35.02 42.53
CA GLN A 2 -8.83 34.47 41.66
C GLN A 2 -8.64 32.96 41.86
N ASN A 3 -9.40 32.17 41.11
CA ASN A 3 -8.95 30.87 40.62
C ASN A 3 -8.73 31.04 39.11
N GLN A 4 -7.47 31.01 38.70
CA GLN A 4 -7.05 30.92 37.31
C GLN A 4 -7.01 29.44 36.96
N ASP A 5 -7.88 29.02 36.03
CA ASP A 5 -7.74 27.77 35.30
C ASP A 5 -6.59 27.93 34.30
N ALA A 6 -5.51 27.18 34.53
CA ALA A 6 -4.44 27.00 33.55
C ALA A 6 -4.97 26.15 32.40
N SER A 7 -5.19 26.79 31.25
CA SER A 7 -5.49 26.14 29.98
C SER A 7 -4.22 25.43 29.50
N SER A 8 -4.27 24.10 29.44
CA SER A 8 -3.27 23.25 28.82
C SER A 8 -3.38 23.37 27.29
N GLU A 9 -2.40 24.00 26.66
CA GLU A 9 -2.14 23.89 25.23
C GLU A 9 -1.91 22.42 24.83
N PRO A 10 -2.48 21.93 23.71
CA PRO A 10 -2.15 20.61 23.20
C PRO A 10 -0.74 20.63 22.61
N GLN A 11 0.21 20.04 23.34
CA GLN A 11 1.55 19.75 22.84
C GLN A 11 1.47 18.91 21.55
N THR A 12 1.71 19.55 20.41
CA THR A 12 1.98 18.89 19.13
C THR A 12 3.20 18.00 19.34
N GLN A 13 3.00 16.67 19.28
CA GLN A 13 4.07 15.69 19.41
C GLN A 13 5.09 15.89 18.27
N ARG A 14 6.15 16.65 18.52
CA ARG A 14 7.34 16.70 17.67
C ARG A 14 7.93 15.29 17.61
N LYS A 15 7.73 14.60 16.48
CA LYS A 15 8.46 13.37 16.14
C LYS A 15 9.96 13.65 16.17
N ARG A 16 10.76 12.62 16.48
CA ARG A 16 12.23 12.70 16.52
C ARG A 16 12.78 13.43 15.28
N PRO A 17 13.80 14.30 15.43
CA PRO A 17 14.32 15.06 14.29
C PRO A 17 14.87 14.09 13.25
N VAL A 18 14.29 14.16 12.06
CA VAL A 18 14.78 13.50 10.85
C VAL A 18 16.13 14.17 10.46
N GLN A 19 16.99 13.43 9.75
CA GLN A 19 18.36 13.87 9.47
C GLN A 19 18.43 14.52 8.09
N GLY A 20 18.72 15.81 8.01
CA GLY A 20 18.69 16.57 6.77
C GLY A 20 20.02 16.58 5.99
N VAL A 21 20.04 17.31 4.87
CA VAL A 21 21.21 17.41 3.97
C VAL A 21 22.14 18.52 4.45
N SER A 22 23.41 18.20 4.71
CA SER A 22 24.40 19.16 5.23
C SER A 22 24.77 20.25 4.21
N ARG A 23 24.72 21.53 4.59
CA ARG A 23 25.05 22.70 3.75
C ARG A 23 25.70 23.84 4.56
N ASP A 24 26.59 24.63 3.93
CA ASP A 24 27.16 25.85 4.53
C ASP A 24 26.20 27.04 4.38
N ASP A 25 26.07 27.90 5.40
CA ASP A 25 25.18 29.08 5.47
C ASP A 25 25.49 30.17 4.41
N SER A 26 26.52 30.01 3.57
CA SER A 26 26.92 31.00 2.55
C SER A 26 26.10 30.94 1.26
N ASP A 27 25.02 30.16 1.26
CA ASP A 27 24.36 29.64 0.06
C ASP A 27 22.82 29.88 0.10
N ASP A 28 22.38 30.71 1.06
CA ASP A 28 21.01 31.17 1.31
C ASP A 28 20.62 32.21 0.25
N GLU A 29 19.65 31.89 -0.60
CA GLU A 29 19.24 32.74 -1.74
C GLU A 29 18.34 33.91 -1.33
N LEU A 30 17.82 33.91 -0.10
CA LEU A 30 16.80 34.85 0.36
C LEU A 30 17.35 36.11 1.04
N GLY A 31 18.66 36.21 1.26
CA GLY A 31 19.26 37.36 1.96
C GLY A 31 18.75 37.50 3.41
N THR A 32 19.35 38.42 4.17
CA THR A 32 18.99 38.70 5.57
C THR A 32 17.98 39.83 5.72
N GLU A 33 17.25 40.18 4.64
CA GLU A 33 16.27 41.25 4.66
C GLU A 33 14.88 40.67 4.94
N ASP A 34 14.28 41.06 6.07
CA ASP A 34 12.93 40.67 6.49
C ASP A 34 11.86 41.30 5.59
N ILE A 35 11.73 40.79 4.37
CA ILE A 35 10.65 41.15 3.44
C ILE A 35 9.42 40.31 3.81
N PRO A 36 8.20 40.88 3.88
CA PRO A 36 6.99 40.09 4.14
C PRO A 36 6.60 39.26 2.90
N TRP A 37 6.11 38.04 3.13
CA TRP A 37 5.56 37.18 2.07
C TRP A 37 4.25 37.78 1.52
N GLU A 38 4.10 37.82 0.20
CA GLU A 38 2.90 38.27 -0.52
C GLU A 38 2.22 37.07 -1.20
N TRP A 39 0.89 37.01 -1.18
CA TRP A 39 0.17 35.94 -1.89
C TRP A 39 -0.03 36.31 -3.36
N ILE A 40 0.19 35.34 -4.25
CA ILE A 40 -0.14 35.45 -5.68
C ILE A 40 -1.48 34.76 -5.89
N PHE A 41 -2.50 35.59 -6.13
CA PHE A 41 -3.85 35.15 -6.49
C PHE A 41 -4.03 35.18 -8.00
N GLU A 42 -4.89 34.31 -8.51
CA GLU A 42 -5.29 34.30 -9.92
C GLU A 42 -5.93 35.64 -10.33
N HIS A 43 -5.40 36.30 -11.37
CA HIS A 43 -5.93 37.56 -11.89
C HIS A 43 -6.76 37.29 -13.15
N ASN A 44 -8.08 37.25 -13.01
CA ASN A 44 -8.99 37.35 -14.15
C ASN A 44 -9.12 38.82 -14.56
N VAL A 45 -8.72 39.15 -15.78
CA VAL A 45 -8.81 40.49 -16.35
C VAL A 45 -10.25 40.79 -16.74
N ALA A 46 -11.01 41.55 -15.93
CA ALA A 46 -12.09 42.42 -16.40
C ALA A 46 -12.74 43.30 -15.30
N ALA A 47 -12.78 44.61 -15.61
CA ALA A 47 -13.77 45.62 -15.21
C ALA A 47 -13.62 46.42 -13.89
N ARG A 48 -13.78 47.74 -14.08
CA ARG A 48 -13.62 48.91 -13.20
C ARG A 48 -14.91 49.27 -12.42
N ASP A 49 -14.68 49.95 -11.29
CA ASP A 49 -15.42 51.04 -10.62
C ASP A 49 -16.95 51.01 -10.52
N VAL A 50 -17.49 50.96 -9.28
CA VAL A 50 -18.35 51.98 -8.63
C VAL A 50 -18.40 51.72 -7.11
N SER A 51 -18.38 52.80 -6.34
CA SER A 51 -18.33 52.98 -4.89
C SER A 51 -19.66 52.86 -4.12
N GLU A 52 -19.51 52.62 -2.80
CA GLU A 52 -20.32 53.03 -1.63
C GLU A 52 -21.48 52.17 -1.04
N GLU A 53 -21.27 51.89 0.27
CA GLU A 53 -22.17 51.77 1.44
C GLU A 53 -23.18 50.62 1.64
N GLY A 54 -23.12 49.99 2.84
CA GLY A 54 -24.17 49.14 3.42
C GLY A 54 -23.68 48.01 4.33
N GLU A 55 -23.94 48.14 5.63
CA GLU A 55 -23.47 47.32 6.75
C GLU A 55 -23.80 45.80 6.76
N CYS A 56 -22.89 45.07 7.41
CA CYS A 56 -23.07 43.87 8.24
C CYS A 56 -23.89 42.69 7.69
N LYS A 57 -23.17 41.68 7.16
CA LYS A 57 -23.39 40.24 7.38
C LYS A 57 -22.26 39.45 6.72
N ARG A 58 -21.56 38.64 7.52
CA ARG A 58 -20.59 37.58 7.14
C ARG A 58 -20.53 37.32 5.63
N ARG A 59 -19.60 37.97 4.93
CA ARG A 59 -19.35 37.76 3.51
C ARG A 59 -18.23 36.73 3.37
N LYS A 60 -18.58 35.64 2.69
CA LYS A 60 -17.66 34.79 1.91
C LYS A 60 -16.52 35.66 1.37
N LEU A 61 -15.29 35.41 1.81
CA LEU A 61 -14.11 35.90 1.13
C LEU A 61 -13.89 34.98 -0.07
N ASP A 62 -14.29 35.53 -1.22
CA ASP A 62 -13.72 35.33 -2.55
C ASP A 62 -12.81 34.10 -2.71
N GLY A 63 -13.32 33.09 -3.41
CA GLY A 63 -12.57 31.91 -3.83
C GLY A 63 -11.53 32.25 -4.89
N LYS A 64 -10.48 32.98 -4.49
CA LYS A 64 -9.24 33.09 -5.24
C LYS A 64 -8.31 32.00 -4.72
N SER A 65 -8.13 30.94 -5.50
CA SER A 65 -7.12 29.94 -5.17
C SER A 65 -5.76 30.62 -5.09
N ILE A 66 -5.06 30.46 -3.97
CA ILE A 66 -3.69 30.93 -3.80
C ILE A 66 -2.81 30.01 -4.65
N ILE A 67 -2.34 30.48 -5.80
CA ILE A 67 -1.53 29.68 -6.71
C ILE A 67 -0.04 29.76 -6.32
N GLY A 68 0.35 30.81 -5.59
CA GLY A 68 1.73 30.99 -5.16
C GLY A 68 1.92 32.02 -4.05
N ALA A 69 3.15 32.07 -3.56
CA ALA A 69 3.63 33.08 -2.62
C ALA A 69 4.91 33.72 -3.17
N ARG A 70 5.04 35.04 -3.02
CA ARG A 70 6.21 35.82 -3.44
C ARG A 70 6.92 36.43 -2.24
N LEU A 71 8.24 36.38 -2.24
CA LEU A 71 9.12 37.05 -1.30
C LEU A 71 10.18 37.81 -2.11
N GLY A 72 10.02 39.12 -2.25
CA GLY A 72 10.93 39.94 -3.09
C GLY A 72 10.98 39.45 -4.55
N THR A 73 12.15 38.94 -4.98
CA THR A 73 12.37 38.35 -6.31
C THR A 73 12.08 36.84 -6.39
N PHE A 74 11.79 36.20 -5.26
CA PHE A 74 11.58 34.76 -5.16
C PHE A 74 10.08 34.45 -5.20
N GLU A 75 9.65 33.59 -6.13
CA GLU A 75 8.25 33.17 -6.28
C GLU A 75 8.14 31.65 -6.10
N CYS A 76 7.27 31.17 -5.22
CA CYS A 76 6.93 29.74 -5.06
C CYS A 76 5.51 29.47 -5.52
N ARG A 77 5.30 28.39 -6.29
CA ARG A 77 3.96 27.94 -6.69
C ARG A 77 3.64 26.57 -6.11
N ILE A 78 2.35 26.22 -6.08
CA ILE A 78 1.92 24.86 -5.74
C ILE A 78 2.59 23.86 -6.72
N GLY A 79 3.15 22.78 -6.17
CA GLY A 79 3.90 21.77 -6.93
C GLY A 79 5.39 22.06 -7.09
N ASP A 80 5.87 23.25 -6.70
CA ASP A 80 7.31 23.52 -6.63
C ASP A 80 7.95 22.72 -5.50
N ILE A 81 9.20 22.30 -5.73
CA ILE A 81 10.01 21.60 -4.74
C ILE A 81 10.89 22.64 -4.06
N VAL A 82 10.78 22.73 -2.75
CA VAL A 82 11.45 23.74 -1.94
C VAL A 82 12.37 23.09 -0.92
N LEU A 83 13.39 23.85 -0.52
CA LEU A 83 14.29 23.53 0.58
C LEU A 83 13.80 24.26 1.82
N LEU A 84 13.71 23.58 2.96
CA LEU A 84 13.40 24.16 4.26
C LEU A 84 14.61 24.07 5.20
N LYS A 85 14.83 25.10 6.03
CA LYS A 85 15.91 25.13 7.04
C LYS A 85 15.46 24.37 8.29
N GLY A 86 16.33 23.50 8.84
CA GLY A 86 16.09 22.85 10.12
C GLY A 86 16.39 23.77 11.30
N ASP A 87 15.57 23.70 12.36
CA ASP A 87 15.77 24.44 13.62
C ASP A 87 17.12 24.08 14.27
N GLY A 88 18.18 24.86 14.00
CA GLY A 88 19.45 24.82 14.72
C GLY A 88 20.55 23.90 14.16
N SER A 89 20.41 23.37 12.94
CA SER A 89 21.50 22.67 12.25
C SER A 89 21.68 23.18 10.81
N ASN A 90 22.90 23.05 10.29
CA ASN A 90 23.26 23.27 8.88
C ASN A 90 22.61 22.25 7.93
N GLU A 91 21.42 21.74 8.27
CA GLU A 91 20.72 20.70 7.53
C GLU A 91 19.49 21.30 6.83
N ALA A 92 19.45 21.14 5.51
CA ALA A 92 18.33 21.52 4.68
C ALA A 92 17.46 20.30 4.33
N TRP A 93 16.16 20.53 4.23
CA TRP A 93 15.14 19.52 4.04
C TRP A 93 14.42 19.77 2.73
N VAL A 94 14.15 18.73 1.96
CA VAL A 94 13.52 18.88 0.66
C VAL A 94 12.05 18.49 0.80
N ALA A 95 11.15 19.33 0.31
CA ALA A 95 9.72 19.06 0.33
C ALA A 95 9.01 19.56 -0.94
N ILE A 96 7.88 18.95 -1.27
CA ILE A 96 6.95 19.46 -2.29
C ILE A 96 5.92 20.33 -1.59
N LEU A 97 5.65 21.51 -2.15
CA LEU A 97 4.58 22.39 -1.69
C LEU A 97 3.25 21.87 -2.26
N CYS A 98 2.37 21.35 -1.40
CA CYS A 98 1.12 20.72 -1.81
C CYS A 98 -0.07 21.68 -1.75
N GLU A 99 -0.15 22.52 -0.72
CA GLU A 99 -1.27 23.42 -0.50
C GLU A 99 -0.82 24.61 0.38
N PHE A 100 -1.38 25.80 0.14
CA PHE A 100 -1.19 26.96 1.01
C PHE A 100 -2.34 27.03 2.01
N VAL A 101 -2.01 27.26 3.28
CA VAL A 101 -2.98 27.35 4.38
C VAL A 101 -2.89 28.75 4.99
N GLU A 102 -4.01 29.48 5.01
CA GLU A 102 -4.17 30.69 5.82
C GLU A 102 -4.73 30.26 7.18
N ASP A 103 -4.01 30.52 8.28
CA ASP A 103 -4.56 30.34 9.62
C ASP A 103 -5.21 31.65 10.10
N ASP A 104 -6.48 31.59 10.45
CA ASP A 104 -7.35 32.74 10.75
C ASP A 104 -7.05 33.41 12.12
N GLY A 105 -5.88 33.16 12.71
CA GLY A 105 -5.59 33.50 14.11
C GLY A 105 -4.35 34.36 14.38
N GLU A 106 -3.24 34.15 13.66
CA GLU A 106 -1.94 34.69 14.11
C GLU A 106 -1.07 35.33 13.01
N GLY A 107 -1.60 35.53 11.80
CA GLY A 107 -0.92 36.32 10.75
C GLY A 107 0.29 35.64 10.08
N ASP A 108 0.67 34.45 10.53
CA ASP A 108 1.73 33.67 9.91
C ASP A 108 1.20 32.85 8.73
N LYS A 109 1.78 33.10 7.55
CA LYS A 109 1.46 32.35 6.32
C LYS A 109 2.10 30.98 6.38
N ALA A 110 1.31 29.92 6.19
CA ALA A 110 1.79 28.55 6.22
C ALA A 110 1.49 27.80 4.92
N ALA A 111 2.22 26.71 4.69
CA ALA A 111 1.94 25.77 3.62
C ALA A 111 2.08 24.33 4.12
N ASN A 112 1.32 23.45 3.48
CA ASN A 112 1.42 22.02 3.68
C ASN A 112 2.53 21.47 2.77
N PHE A 113 3.51 20.82 3.39
CA PHE A 113 4.70 20.29 2.74
C PHE A 113 4.70 18.76 2.81
N MET A 114 4.95 18.12 1.67
CA MET A 114 5.22 16.68 1.60
C MET A 114 6.73 16.44 1.55
N TRP A 115 7.26 15.73 2.53
CA TRP A 115 8.71 15.59 2.71
C TRP A 115 9.34 14.53 1.82
N PHE A 116 10.57 14.80 1.41
CA PHE A 116 11.46 13.78 0.84
C PHE A 116 12.39 13.21 1.91
N SER A 117 12.49 11.88 1.92
CA SER A 117 13.43 11.14 2.75
C SER A 117 14.72 10.85 2.00
N THR A 118 15.86 10.95 2.69
CA THR A 118 17.16 10.58 2.15
C THR A 118 17.47 9.09 2.37
N GLU A 119 18.45 8.56 1.65
CA GLU A 119 18.97 7.19 1.81
C GLU A 119 19.36 6.81 3.26
N LYS A 120 19.69 7.81 4.09
CA LYS A 120 20.11 7.61 5.49
C LYS A 120 18.93 7.32 6.41
N GLU A 121 17.72 7.71 6.00
CA GLU A 121 16.50 7.62 6.78
C GLU A 121 15.76 6.29 6.56
N ILE A 122 15.85 5.72 5.35
CA ILE A 122 15.25 4.43 5.01
C ILE A 122 16.09 3.28 5.59
N ARG A 123 16.03 3.11 6.90
CA ARG A 123 16.56 1.92 7.60
C ARG A 123 15.46 0.87 7.71
N ASN A 124 15.64 -0.25 7.02
CA ASN A 124 14.85 -1.44 7.32
C ASN A 124 15.51 -2.14 8.52
N ARG A 125 14.91 -1.97 9.70
CA ARG A 125 15.25 -2.40 11.08
C ARG A 125 16.72 -2.70 11.47
N ASP A 126 17.56 -3.35 10.66
CA ASP A 126 18.96 -3.66 10.98
C ASP A 126 19.99 -3.55 9.82
N LYS A 127 19.64 -3.07 8.61
CA LYS A 127 20.64 -2.82 7.54
C LYS A 127 20.43 -1.50 6.78
N LYS A 128 21.53 -0.77 6.57
CA LYS A 128 21.60 0.45 5.75
C LYS A 128 21.63 0.03 4.27
N ARG A 129 20.80 0.65 3.42
CA ARG A 129 20.80 0.43 1.96
C ARG A 129 22.13 0.91 1.35
N SER A 130 22.62 0.23 0.31
CA SER A 130 23.88 0.53 -0.38
C SER A 130 23.73 0.83 -1.89
N ASP A 131 22.51 0.83 -2.41
CA ASP A 131 22.14 1.09 -3.81
C ASP A 131 21.81 2.56 -4.09
N PHE A 132 22.26 3.48 -3.24
CA PHE A 132 21.95 4.90 -3.34
C PHE A 132 22.81 5.60 -4.39
N HIS A 133 22.19 6.43 -5.21
CA HIS A 133 22.91 7.39 -6.03
C HIS A 133 23.18 8.65 -5.20
N TRP A 134 24.27 9.36 -5.52
CA TRP A 134 24.56 10.64 -4.88
C TRP A 134 23.38 11.60 -5.14
N ASN A 135 22.81 12.17 -4.08
CA ASN A 135 21.60 13.03 -4.09
C ASN A 135 20.28 12.33 -4.50
N GLU A 136 20.09 11.06 -4.15
CA GLU A 136 18.80 10.38 -4.34
C GLU A 136 17.78 10.74 -3.22
N LEU A 137 16.55 11.05 -3.61
CA LEU A 137 15.45 11.37 -2.70
C LEU A 137 14.25 10.46 -2.95
N TYR A 138 13.60 10.07 -1.85
CA TYR A 138 12.39 9.23 -1.86
C TYR A 138 11.21 10.04 -1.36
N ILE A 139 10.06 9.93 -2.03
CA ILE A 139 8.82 10.56 -1.56
C ILE A 139 8.36 9.80 -0.31
N SER A 140 8.29 10.48 0.83
CA SER A 140 7.70 9.95 2.06
C SER A 140 6.23 10.36 2.12
N PRO A 141 5.31 9.52 2.62
CA PRO A 141 3.91 9.89 2.83
C PRO A 141 3.70 10.84 4.03
N SER A 142 4.76 11.44 4.59
CA SER A 142 4.68 12.42 5.67
C SER A 142 4.40 13.82 5.14
N TRP A 143 3.32 14.41 5.64
CA TRP A 143 2.87 15.77 5.35
C TRP A 143 2.83 16.57 6.65
N ASP A 144 3.43 17.75 6.66
CA ASP A 144 3.39 18.68 7.80
C ASP A 144 3.12 20.10 7.32
N VAL A 145 2.40 20.88 8.14
CA VAL A 145 2.19 22.31 7.91
C VAL A 145 3.37 23.06 8.52
N ASN A 146 4.07 23.86 7.70
CA ASN A 146 5.19 24.68 8.15
C ASN A 146 5.01 26.12 7.66
N SER A 147 5.60 27.09 8.38
CA SER A 147 5.57 28.51 7.99
C SER A 147 6.37 28.72 6.70
N LEU A 148 5.91 29.64 5.84
CA LEU A 148 6.64 30.01 4.62
C LEU A 148 8.02 30.60 4.92
N ALA A 149 8.23 31.18 6.10
CA ALA A 149 9.53 31.69 6.55
C ALA A 149 10.60 30.59 6.65
N SER A 150 10.22 29.33 6.74
CA SER A 150 11.14 28.19 6.83
C SER A 150 11.76 27.83 5.47
N ILE A 151 11.28 28.39 4.35
CA ILE A 151 11.78 28.11 2.99
C ILE A 151 13.12 28.82 2.77
N ASN A 152 14.14 28.08 2.30
CA ASN A 152 15.50 28.56 2.01
C ASN A 152 15.83 28.58 0.49
N GLY A 153 14.91 28.12 -0.38
CA GLY A 153 15.09 28.20 -1.83
C GLY A 153 14.40 27.08 -2.60
N LYS A 154 14.61 27.03 -3.93
CA LYS A 154 14.05 25.98 -4.79
C LYS A 154 15.02 24.81 -4.98
N ALA A 155 14.49 23.59 -4.89
CA ALA A 155 15.16 22.37 -5.32
C ALA A 155 14.60 21.89 -6.66
N ARG A 156 15.42 21.17 -7.42
CA ARG A 156 15.03 20.53 -8.69
C ARG A 156 15.16 19.02 -8.56
N VAL A 157 14.04 18.30 -8.58
CA VAL A 157 14.05 16.84 -8.69
C VAL A 157 13.86 16.47 -10.16
N MET A 158 14.69 15.57 -10.67
CA MET A 158 14.59 15.06 -12.05
C MET A 158 14.83 13.55 -12.13
N SER A 159 14.39 12.94 -13.22
CA SER A 159 14.67 11.52 -13.48
C SER A 159 16.16 11.31 -13.78
N LEU A 160 16.65 10.10 -13.50
CA LEU A 160 18.04 9.72 -13.77
C LEU A 160 18.44 9.97 -15.24
N ASP A 161 17.54 9.67 -16.19
CA ASP A 161 17.79 9.86 -17.62
C ASP A 161 17.96 11.34 -17.98
N LYS A 162 17.10 12.21 -17.43
CA LYS A 162 17.15 13.67 -17.67
C LYS A 162 18.36 14.31 -17.01
N PHE A 163 18.78 13.75 -15.86
CA PHE A 163 19.99 14.14 -15.15
C PHE A 163 21.25 13.81 -15.97
N LEU A 164 21.38 12.58 -16.47
CA LEU A 164 22.52 12.14 -17.28
C LEU A 164 22.61 12.88 -18.63
N LEU A 165 21.48 13.26 -19.21
CA LEU A 165 21.43 14.03 -20.44
C LEU A 165 21.90 15.48 -20.25
N ARG A 166 21.62 16.08 -19.09
CA ARG A 166 22.08 17.43 -18.71
C ARG A 166 23.51 17.44 -18.17
N TYR A 167 23.92 16.36 -17.51
CA TYR A 167 25.24 16.17 -16.92
C TYR A 167 25.85 14.83 -17.33
N PRO A 168 26.45 14.73 -18.53
CA PRO A 168 27.01 13.48 -19.06
C PRO A 168 28.16 12.90 -18.23
N SER A 169 28.81 13.72 -17.40
CA SER A 169 29.89 13.32 -16.50
C SER A 169 29.40 12.70 -15.18
N GLY A 170 28.09 12.64 -14.95
CA GLY A 170 27.50 12.07 -13.74
C GLY A 170 27.87 12.79 -12.46
N LYS A 171 28.37 14.04 -12.52
CA LYS A 171 28.67 14.92 -11.38
C LYS A 171 28.33 16.36 -11.73
N ILE A 172 27.61 17.06 -10.84
CA ILE A 172 27.37 18.49 -10.99
C ILE A 172 28.68 19.25 -10.66
N PRO A 173 29.16 20.16 -11.53
CA PRO A 173 30.31 21.00 -11.22
C PRO A 173 30.07 21.86 -9.97
N ARG A 174 31.04 21.92 -9.06
CA ARG A 174 30.99 22.72 -7.81
C ARG A 174 30.76 24.23 -8.02
N ASN A 175 31.06 24.74 -9.22
CA ASN A 175 30.90 26.15 -9.57
C ASN A 175 29.52 26.49 -10.16
N SER A 176 28.63 25.50 -10.33
CA SER A 176 27.30 25.73 -10.88
C SER A 176 26.28 26.03 -9.76
N PRO A 177 25.32 26.94 -10.00
CA PRO A 177 24.28 27.28 -9.02
C PRO A 177 23.32 26.11 -8.72
N GLU A 178 23.44 25.01 -9.47
CA GLU A 178 22.64 23.79 -9.32
C GLU A 178 23.30 22.74 -8.40
N TYR A 179 24.54 22.99 -7.92
CA TYR A 179 25.25 22.13 -6.98
C TYR A 179 24.53 22.12 -5.63
N GLY A 180 24.12 20.94 -5.15
CA GLY A 180 23.36 20.78 -3.90
C GLY A 180 21.84 21.02 -4.00
N LYS A 181 21.33 21.47 -5.16
CA LYS A 181 19.89 21.74 -5.38
C LYS A 181 19.19 20.74 -6.29
N THR A 182 19.96 19.90 -6.99
CA THR A 182 19.41 18.90 -7.91
C THR A 182 19.43 17.50 -7.30
N PHE A 183 18.29 16.83 -7.35
CA PHE A 183 18.08 15.50 -6.76
C PHE A 183 17.46 14.52 -7.76
N ILE A 184 17.68 13.22 -7.53
CA ILE A 184 17.23 12.13 -8.41
C ILE A 184 16.16 11.30 -7.68
N ALA A 185 15.07 10.93 -8.37
CA ALA A 185 14.04 10.05 -7.81
C ALA A 185 13.88 8.75 -8.64
N ARG A 186 13.98 7.59 -7.98
CA ARG A 186 13.67 6.26 -8.55
C ARG A 186 12.19 5.92 -8.33
N SER A 187 11.34 6.21 -9.31
CA SER A 187 9.88 5.96 -9.22
C SER A 187 9.39 4.72 -9.98
N ARG A 188 10.19 4.15 -10.90
CA ARG A 188 9.65 3.29 -11.98
C ARG A 188 9.27 1.85 -11.60
N LEU A 189 9.90 1.26 -10.58
CA LEU A 189 9.61 -0.14 -10.17
C LEU A 189 8.52 -0.23 -9.08
N HIS A 190 8.00 0.89 -8.61
CA HIS A 190 6.91 0.86 -7.64
C HIS A 190 5.60 0.52 -8.34
N VAL A 191 4.76 -0.30 -7.72
CA VAL A 191 3.44 -0.70 -8.23
C VAL A 191 2.54 0.52 -8.49
N SER A 192 2.81 1.66 -7.83
CA SER A 192 2.12 2.93 -8.02
C SER A 192 2.47 3.68 -9.31
N ALA A 193 3.60 3.37 -9.96
CA ALA A 193 3.97 4.01 -11.22
C ALA A 193 3.22 3.33 -12.38
N VAL A 194 1.95 3.69 -12.58
CA VAL A 194 1.19 3.27 -13.76
C VAL A 194 1.86 3.89 -15.01
N PRO A 195 2.20 3.12 -16.06
CA PRO A 195 2.78 3.69 -17.26
C PRO A 195 1.71 4.47 -18.01
N ALA A 196 2.11 5.39 -18.90
CA ALA A 196 1.17 6.13 -19.73
C ALA A 196 0.35 5.25 -20.69
N SER A 197 0.78 4.00 -20.92
CA SER A 197 -0.02 2.99 -21.60
C SER A 197 0.17 1.61 -20.96
N LEU A 198 -0.94 0.91 -20.72
CA LEU A 198 -0.92 -0.46 -20.21
C LEU A 198 -0.73 -1.45 -21.38
N PRO A 199 0.42 -2.13 -21.48
CA PRO A 199 0.62 -3.11 -22.55
C PRO A 199 -0.30 -4.31 -22.35
N CYS A 200 -0.68 -4.95 -23.46
CA CYS A 200 -1.44 -6.20 -23.49
C CYS A 200 -2.93 -6.13 -23.11
N ARG A 201 -3.51 -4.91 -22.98
CA ARG A 201 -4.96 -4.68 -22.78
C ARG A 201 -5.58 -3.76 -23.82
N GLU A 202 -4.93 -3.63 -24.97
CA GLU A 202 -5.35 -2.75 -26.07
C GLU A 202 -6.73 -3.12 -26.64
N GLY A 203 -7.07 -4.42 -26.66
CA GLY A 203 -8.38 -4.89 -27.12
C GLY A 203 -9.50 -4.43 -26.19
N GLU A 204 -9.36 -4.68 -24.88
CA GLU A 204 -10.31 -4.24 -23.87
C GLU A 204 -10.37 -2.72 -23.76
N PHE A 205 -9.22 -2.04 -23.87
CA PHE A 205 -9.13 -0.59 -23.94
C PHE A 205 -9.98 -0.03 -25.09
N SER A 206 -9.80 -0.57 -26.30
CA SER A 206 -10.54 -0.12 -27.50
C SER A 206 -12.04 -0.34 -27.36
N LEU A 207 -12.45 -1.46 -26.74
CA LEU A 207 -13.86 -1.74 -26.47
C LEU A 207 -14.46 -0.72 -25.49
N VAL A 208 -13.81 -0.48 -24.35
CA VAL A 208 -14.29 0.51 -23.36
C VAL A 208 -14.30 1.91 -23.97
N TYR A 209 -13.25 2.29 -24.71
CA TYR A 209 -13.13 3.59 -25.37
C TYR A 209 -14.26 3.80 -26.38
N SER A 210 -14.46 2.87 -27.33
CA SER A 210 -15.51 2.99 -28.36
C SER A 210 -16.91 3.07 -27.78
N HIS A 211 -17.21 2.34 -26.70
CA HIS A 211 -18.51 2.40 -26.04
C HIS A 211 -18.73 3.70 -25.27
N LEU A 212 -17.68 4.26 -24.64
CA LEU A 212 -17.77 5.55 -23.96
C LEU A 212 -17.87 6.71 -24.95
N GLU A 213 -17.03 6.73 -25.98
CA GLU A 213 -17.05 7.72 -27.06
C GLU A 213 -18.44 7.78 -27.71
N ALA A 214 -18.97 6.63 -28.15
CA ALA A 214 -20.31 6.56 -28.74
C ALA A 214 -21.41 7.07 -27.78
N ALA A 215 -21.35 6.70 -26.50
CA ALA A 215 -22.35 7.14 -25.52
C ALA A 215 -22.27 8.65 -25.23
N ILE A 216 -21.06 9.23 -25.23
CA ILE A 216 -20.84 10.67 -25.05
C ILE A 216 -21.36 11.43 -26.28
N THR A 217 -20.97 11.02 -27.50
CA THR A 217 -21.39 11.69 -28.75
C THR A 217 -22.89 11.58 -29.01
N GLU A 218 -23.51 10.42 -28.72
CA GLU A 218 -24.96 10.26 -28.85
C GLU A 218 -25.74 10.94 -27.70
N GLY A 219 -25.05 11.29 -26.61
CA GLY A 219 -25.67 11.82 -25.40
C GLY A 219 -26.66 10.84 -24.76
N THR A 220 -26.38 9.54 -24.82
CA THR A 220 -27.23 8.48 -24.30
C THR A 220 -26.72 7.95 -22.96
N GLY A 221 -27.64 7.59 -22.07
CA GLY A 221 -27.27 6.94 -20.82
C GLY A 221 -26.98 5.46 -21.06
N ASN A 222 -25.79 5.00 -20.66
CA ASN A 222 -25.39 3.60 -20.82
C ASN A 222 -24.77 3.07 -19.52
N CYS A 223 -24.83 1.76 -19.31
CA CYS A 223 -24.13 1.13 -18.21
C CYS A 223 -23.19 0.06 -18.77
N ILE A 224 -21.92 0.11 -18.37
CA ILE A 224 -20.90 -0.84 -18.80
C ILE A 224 -20.45 -1.60 -17.56
N TYR A 225 -20.53 -2.93 -17.63
CA TYR A 225 -20.11 -3.79 -16.54
C TYR A 225 -18.77 -4.44 -16.86
N ILE A 226 -17.77 -4.11 -16.06
CA ILE A 226 -16.40 -4.59 -16.19
C ILE A 226 -16.12 -5.57 -15.06
N SER A 227 -15.78 -6.80 -15.40
CA SER A 227 -15.49 -7.87 -14.43
C SER A 227 -14.15 -8.52 -14.69
N GLY A 228 -13.52 -9.07 -13.64
CA GLY A 228 -12.30 -9.87 -13.78
C GLY A 228 -11.61 -10.06 -12.44
N THR A 229 -10.65 -10.98 -12.36
CA THR A 229 -9.89 -11.21 -11.12
C THR A 229 -9.10 -9.95 -10.71
N PRO A 230 -8.82 -9.75 -9.42
CA PRO A 230 -8.01 -8.62 -8.96
C PRO A 230 -6.62 -8.64 -9.62
N GLY A 231 -6.02 -7.46 -9.80
CA GLY A 231 -4.67 -7.37 -10.36
C GLY A 231 -4.55 -7.55 -11.88
N THR A 232 -5.69 -7.61 -12.59
CA THR A 232 -5.78 -7.65 -14.06
C THR A 232 -5.71 -6.29 -14.74
N GLY A 233 -5.60 -5.19 -13.98
CA GLY A 233 -5.45 -3.83 -14.55
C GLY A 233 -6.77 -3.12 -14.91
N LYS A 234 -7.93 -3.60 -14.45
CA LYS A 234 -9.26 -3.01 -14.74
C LYS A 234 -9.33 -1.50 -14.46
N THR A 235 -9.15 -1.09 -13.19
CA THR A 235 -9.20 0.32 -12.78
C THR A 235 -8.18 1.18 -13.54
N ALA A 236 -6.98 0.64 -13.78
CA ALA A 236 -5.92 1.37 -14.48
C ALA A 236 -6.28 1.58 -15.97
N THR A 237 -6.88 0.58 -16.63
CA THR A 237 -7.35 0.69 -18.02
C THR A 237 -8.48 1.70 -18.12
N VAL A 238 -9.44 1.68 -17.18
CA VAL A 238 -10.56 2.64 -17.21
C VAL A 238 -10.07 4.08 -17.00
N ARG A 239 -9.13 4.31 -16.08
CA ARG A 239 -8.53 5.64 -15.88
C ARG A 239 -7.74 6.10 -17.10
N GLU A 240 -7.03 5.20 -17.76
CA GLU A 240 -6.32 5.51 -19.00
C GLU A 240 -7.30 5.91 -20.12
N VAL A 241 -8.43 5.19 -20.25
CA VAL A 241 -9.49 5.53 -21.22
C VAL A 241 -10.08 6.91 -20.92
N VAL A 242 -10.38 7.22 -19.66
CA VAL A 242 -10.93 8.52 -19.26
C VAL A 242 -9.92 9.64 -19.54
N SER A 243 -8.65 9.46 -19.18
CA SER A 243 -7.60 10.44 -19.49
C SER A 243 -7.48 10.70 -20.99
N ARG A 244 -7.60 9.67 -21.83
CA ARG A 244 -7.58 9.80 -23.30
C ARG A 244 -8.81 10.54 -23.84
N LEU A 245 -9.98 10.33 -23.23
CA LEU A 245 -11.19 11.06 -23.58
C LEU A 245 -11.10 12.53 -23.13
N GLU A 246 -10.52 12.80 -21.95
CA GLU A 246 -10.24 14.17 -21.50
C GLU A 246 -9.27 14.89 -22.44
N ASP A 247 -8.21 14.22 -22.90
CA ASP A 247 -7.30 14.76 -23.91
C ASP A 247 -8.04 15.10 -25.23
N ALA A 248 -8.98 14.25 -25.65
CA ALA A 248 -9.81 14.47 -26.84
C ALA A 248 -10.80 15.64 -26.69
N VAL A 249 -11.32 15.86 -25.48
CA VAL A 249 -12.14 17.04 -25.14
C VAL A 249 -11.28 18.31 -25.19
N ILE A 250 -10.04 18.26 -24.67
CA ILE A 250 -9.11 19.40 -24.73
C ILE A 250 -8.74 19.76 -26.18
N SER A 251 -8.67 18.77 -27.08
CA SER A 251 -8.48 18.99 -28.51
C SER A 251 -9.75 19.39 -29.28
N ASP A 252 -10.88 19.60 -28.58
CA ASP A 252 -12.17 20.01 -29.16
C ASP A 252 -12.76 18.97 -30.16
N GLU A 253 -12.42 17.69 -29.98
CA GLU A 253 -12.95 16.58 -30.79
C GLU A 253 -14.22 15.98 -30.17
N LEU A 254 -14.43 16.15 -28.86
CA LEU A 254 -15.55 15.60 -28.09
C LEU A 254 -16.21 16.65 -27.20
N ASP A 255 -17.49 16.44 -26.88
CA ASP A 255 -18.24 17.29 -25.95
C ASP A 255 -17.72 17.18 -24.50
N ASP A 256 -17.80 18.29 -23.76
CA ASP A 256 -17.47 18.34 -22.32
C ASP A 256 -18.29 17.31 -21.52
N PHE A 257 -17.60 16.51 -20.70
CA PHE A 257 -18.22 15.57 -19.77
C PHE A 257 -17.69 15.72 -18.35
N ILE A 258 -18.51 15.35 -17.37
CA ILE A 258 -18.11 15.34 -15.95
C ILE A 258 -17.68 13.92 -15.58
N PHE A 259 -16.46 13.76 -15.09
CA PHE A 259 -15.97 12.48 -14.57
C PHE A 259 -16.06 12.42 -13.04
N VAL A 260 -16.64 11.34 -12.50
CA VAL A 260 -16.75 11.10 -11.06
C VAL A 260 -16.29 9.69 -10.72
N GLU A 261 -15.29 9.58 -9.83
CA GLU A 261 -14.83 8.29 -9.30
C GLU A 261 -15.40 8.00 -7.90
N ILE A 262 -16.09 6.87 -7.77
CA ILE A 262 -16.65 6.35 -6.52
C ILE A 262 -15.99 4.99 -6.25
N ASN A 263 -15.16 4.89 -5.23
CA ASN A 263 -14.53 3.63 -4.83
C ASN A 263 -15.30 3.02 -3.64
N GLY A 264 -15.74 1.76 -3.79
CA GLY A 264 -16.51 1.03 -2.78
C GLY A 264 -15.76 0.75 -1.48
N MET A 265 -14.43 0.57 -1.51
CA MET A 265 -13.60 0.39 -0.31
C MET A 265 -13.36 1.68 0.47
N LYS A 266 -13.44 2.86 -0.16
CA LYS A 266 -13.29 4.15 0.54
C LYS A 266 -14.54 4.54 1.34
N ILE A 267 -15.68 3.90 1.05
CA ILE A 267 -16.98 4.26 1.60
C ILE A 267 -17.35 3.30 2.73
N THR A 268 -17.73 3.83 3.89
CA THR A 268 -18.14 3.01 5.04
C THR A 268 -19.61 2.59 4.97
N ASP A 269 -20.48 3.46 4.47
CA ASP A 269 -21.89 3.20 4.27
C ASP A 269 -22.29 3.45 2.80
N PRO A 270 -22.88 2.47 2.09
CA PRO A 270 -23.18 2.61 0.66
C PRO A 270 -24.04 3.82 0.30
N HIS A 271 -24.90 4.32 1.21
CA HIS A 271 -25.72 5.49 0.93
C HIS A 271 -24.89 6.78 0.78
N GLN A 272 -23.67 6.84 1.32
CA GLN A 272 -22.76 7.98 1.14
C GLN A 272 -22.31 8.15 -0.33
N SER A 273 -22.42 7.12 -1.16
CA SER A 273 -22.15 7.22 -2.60
C SER A 273 -23.02 8.27 -3.31
N TYR A 274 -24.26 8.49 -2.83
CA TYR A 274 -25.14 9.53 -3.36
C TYR A 274 -24.64 10.93 -3.04
N THR A 275 -24.10 11.13 -1.83
CA THR A 275 -23.54 12.42 -1.43
C THR A 275 -22.31 12.75 -2.26
N LEU A 276 -21.42 11.78 -2.51
CA LEU A 276 -20.24 11.97 -3.37
C LEU A 276 -20.62 12.32 -4.81
N LEU A 277 -21.63 11.63 -5.38
CA LEU A 277 -22.11 11.93 -6.72
C LEU A 277 -22.72 13.34 -6.80
N TRP A 278 -23.54 13.73 -5.83
CA TRP A 278 -24.18 15.05 -5.80
C TRP A 278 -23.16 16.18 -5.60
N GLU A 279 -22.18 15.97 -4.73
CA GLU A 279 -21.07 16.88 -4.48
C GLU A 279 -20.24 17.09 -5.76
N ALA A 280 -19.96 16.04 -6.52
CA ALA A 280 -19.23 16.14 -7.79
C ALA A 280 -20.04 16.84 -8.91
N LEU A 281 -21.36 16.67 -8.93
CA LEU A 281 -22.23 17.27 -9.97
C LEU A 281 -22.54 18.76 -9.73
N LYS A 282 -22.75 19.19 -8.48
CA LYS A 282 -23.22 20.55 -8.15
C LYS A 282 -22.32 21.30 -7.15
N GLY A 283 -21.28 20.68 -6.62
CA GLY A 283 -20.37 21.29 -5.62
C GLY A 283 -21.01 21.52 -4.24
N GLN A 284 -22.13 20.84 -3.93
CA GLN A 284 -22.86 21.02 -2.68
C GLN A 284 -22.92 19.71 -1.90
N ARG A 285 -22.66 19.78 -0.59
CA ARG A 285 -22.81 18.63 0.30
C ARG A 285 -24.25 18.55 0.81
N ALA A 286 -24.84 17.37 0.70
CA ALA A 286 -26.20 17.08 1.15
C ALA A 286 -26.23 15.77 1.95
N SER A 287 -27.24 15.61 2.81
CA SER A 287 -27.45 14.34 3.50
C SER A 287 -27.75 13.22 2.49
N PRO A 288 -27.42 11.94 2.77
CA PRO A 288 -27.60 10.85 1.80
C PRO A 288 -29.04 10.71 1.27
N THR A 289 -30.05 10.85 2.13
CA THR A 289 -31.46 10.77 1.74
C THR A 289 -31.87 11.95 0.86
N GLN A 290 -31.44 13.16 1.23
CA GLN A 290 -31.71 14.36 0.44
C GLN A 290 -30.97 14.33 -0.90
N ALA A 291 -29.72 13.83 -0.92
CA ALA A 291 -28.93 13.68 -2.14
C ALA A 291 -29.61 12.72 -3.13
N LEU A 292 -30.20 11.63 -2.64
CA LEU A 292 -30.99 10.71 -3.48
C LEU A 292 -32.17 11.42 -4.13
N ASP A 293 -33.01 12.13 -3.36
CA ASP A 293 -34.18 12.84 -3.90
C ASP A 293 -33.77 13.92 -4.92
N LEU A 294 -32.65 14.62 -4.64
CA LEU A 294 -32.10 15.63 -5.54
C LEU A 294 -31.56 15.01 -6.83
N LEU A 295 -30.84 13.89 -6.75
CA LEU A 295 -30.32 13.16 -7.90
C LEU A 295 -31.45 12.59 -8.75
N GLU A 296 -32.48 11.99 -8.14
CA GLU A 296 -33.64 11.48 -8.86
C GLU A 296 -34.37 12.59 -9.60
N ARG A 297 -34.59 13.73 -8.95
CA ARG A 297 -35.20 14.91 -9.59
C ARG A 297 -34.33 15.46 -10.71
N GLU A 298 -33.01 15.49 -10.52
CA GLU A 298 -32.07 15.93 -11.54
C GLU A 298 -32.16 15.00 -12.76
N PHE A 299 -31.94 13.69 -12.58
CA PHE A 299 -31.93 12.74 -13.70
C PHE A 299 -33.29 12.55 -14.39
N SER A 300 -34.40 12.81 -13.68
CA SER A 300 -35.75 12.72 -14.25
C SER A 300 -36.16 13.97 -15.03
N ASN A 301 -35.71 15.15 -14.61
CA ASN A 301 -36.10 16.40 -15.27
C ASN A 301 -35.30 16.65 -16.56
N PRO A 302 -35.96 16.94 -17.69
CA PRO A 302 -35.28 17.25 -18.94
C PRO A 302 -34.59 18.61 -18.84
N SER A 303 -33.27 18.62 -18.98
CA SER A 303 -32.47 19.83 -19.11
C SER A 303 -31.70 19.79 -20.44
N PRO A 304 -31.99 20.69 -21.40
CA PRO A 304 -31.45 20.61 -22.76
C PRO A 304 -29.95 20.88 -22.86
N ARG A 305 -29.34 21.50 -21.83
CA ARG A 305 -27.89 21.78 -21.72
C ARG A 305 -27.17 20.88 -20.72
N ARG A 306 -27.70 19.68 -20.45
CA ARG A 306 -27.03 18.75 -19.53
C ARG A 306 -25.76 18.20 -20.16
N THR A 307 -24.63 18.40 -19.48
CA THR A 307 -23.37 17.73 -19.79
C THR A 307 -23.49 16.24 -19.45
N PRO A 308 -23.01 15.33 -20.31
CA PRO A 308 -22.93 13.91 -19.98
C PRO A 308 -22.07 13.71 -18.73
N CYS A 309 -22.49 12.79 -17.86
CA CYS A 309 -21.77 12.45 -16.64
C CYS A 309 -21.30 11.00 -16.71
N VAL A 310 -19.99 10.80 -16.55
CA VAL A 310 -19.35 9.48 -16.50
C VAL A 310 -19.02 9.17 -15.04
N VAL A 311 -19.69 8.18 -14.49
CA VAL A 311 -19.47 7.72 -13.11
C VAL A 311 -18.74 6.38 -13.13
N LEU A 312 -17.54 6.36 -12.58
CA LEU A 312 -16.77 5.15 -12.31
C LEU A 312 -17.10 4.63 -10.90
N MET A 313 -17.76 3.48 -10.82
CA MET A 313 -17.97 2.72 -9.59
C MET A 313 -16.93 1.61 -9.50
N ASP A 314 -15.84 1.87 -8.77
CA ASP A 314 -14.78 0.87 -8.54
C ASP A 314 -15.10 0.01 -7.31
N GLU A 315 -14.68 -1.27 -7.35
CA GLU A 315 -14.95 -2.26 -6.30
C GLU A 315 -16.44 -2.33 -5.91
N LEU A 316 -17.31 -2.45 -6.92
CA LEU A 316 -18.77 -2.50 -6.76
C LEU A 316 -19.23 -3.62 -5.82
N ASP A 317 -18.49 -4.73 -5.76
CA ASP A 317 -18.76 -5.86 -4.88
C ASP A 317 -18.79 -5.48 -3.39
N GLN A 318 -18.07 -4.43 -3.00
CA GLN A 318 -18.05 -3.91 -1.63
C GLN A 318 -19.30 -3.08 -1.29
N LEU A 319 -19.96 -2.51 -2.29
CA LEU A 319 -21.21 -1.75 -2.11
C LEU A 319 -22.45 -2.64 -2.02
N VAL A 320 -22.29 -3.96 -2.18
CA VAL A 320 -23.38 -4.94 -2.12
C VAL A 320 -23.82 -5.15 -0.67
N THR A 321 -24.96 -4.59 -0.30
CA THR A 321 -25.64 -4.87 0.97
C THR A 321 -26.89 -5.73 0.76
N LYS A 322 -27.46 -6.26 1.84
CA LYS A 322 -28.72 -7.02 1.82
C LYS A 322 -29.87 -6.25 1.16
N ASN A 323 -29.90 -4.92 1.33
CA ASN A 323 -30.99 -4.08 0.84
C ASN A 323 -30.83 -3.66 -0.63
N GLN A 324 -29.62 -3.76 -1.22
CA GLN A 324 -29.32 -3.56 -2.66
C GLN A 324 -29.82 -2.26 -3.31
N ALA A 325 -30.43 -1.34 -2.55
CA ALA A 325 -31.12 -0.16 -3.07
C ALA A 325 -30.17 0.78 -3.82
N VAL A 326 -28.94 0.93 -3.31
CA VAL A 326 -27.90 1.76 -3.93
C VAL A 326 -27.62 1.32 -5.35
N MET A 327 -27.26 0.06 -5.55
CA MET A 327 -26.98 -0.47 -6.88
C MET A 327 -28.19 -0.35 -7.82
N TYR A 328 -29.40 -0.63 -7.32
CA TYR A 328 -30.61 -0.48 -8.13
C TYR A 328 -30.76 0.94 -8.68
N ASN A 329 -30.57 1.97 -7.84
CA ASN A 329 -30.73 3.36 -8.24
C ASN A 329 -29.67 3.78 -9.27
N PHE A 330 -28.40 3.46 -9.04
CA PHE A 330 -27.31 3.74 -9.99
C PHE A 330 -27.53 3.07 -11.35
N PHE A 331 -28.11 1.88 -11.40
CA PHE A 331 -28.41 1.20 -12.68
C PHE A 331 -29.76 1.62 -13.28
N ASN A 332 -30.64 2.23 -12.50
CA ASN A 332 -31.92 2.74 -13.00
C ASN A 332 -31.76 4.11 -13.65
N TRP A 333 -30.92 4.99 -13.11
CA TRP A 333 -30.74 6.35 -13.64
C TRP A 333 -30.30 6.43 -15.11
N PRO A 334 -29.40 5.58 -15.64
CA PRO A 334 -29.05 5.60 -17.06
C PRO A 334 -30.21 5.26 -17.99
N THR A 335 -31.21 4.51 -17.50
CA THR A 335 -32.38 4.12 -18.30
C THR A 335 -33.39 5.26 -18.51
N LEU A 336 -33.26 6.34 -17.73
CA LEU A 336 -34.12 7.51 -17.88
C LEU A 336 -33.70 8.29 -19.13
N ARG A 337 -34.68 8.62 -19.98
CA ARG A 337 -34.46 9.25 -21.30
C ARG A 337 -33.67 10.56 -21.28
N HIS A 338 -33.61 11.25 -20.14
CA HIS A 338 -33.01 12.58 -20.01
C HIS A 338 -31.79 12.61 -19.07
N SER A 339 -31.36 11.45 -18.57
CA SER A 339 -30.34 11.37 -17.52
C SER A 339 -28.92 11.64 -18.02
N ARG A 340 -28.61 11.32 -19.29
CA ARG A 340 -27.25 11.42 -19.89
C ARG A 340 -26.14 10.90 -18.95
N LEU A 341 -26.45 9.86 -18.18
CA LEU A 341 -25.58 9.27 -17.18
C LEU A 341 -24.98 7.99 -17.72
N ILE A 342 -23.65 7.89 -17.69
CA ILE A 342 -22.90 6.71 -18.08
C ILE A 342 -22.29 6.11 -16.82
N VAL A 343 -22.63 4.86 -16.51
CA VAL A 343 -22.15 4.16 -15.31
C VAL A 343 -21.17 3.06 -15.70
N LEU A 344 -19.90 3.23 -15.32
CA LEU A 344 -18.85 2.24 -15.43
C LEU A 344 -18.76 1.46 -14.11
N ALA A 345 -19.25 0.23 -14.09
CA ALA A 345 -19.23 -0.63 -12.91
C ALA A 345 -18.06 -1.62 -12.99
N VAL A 346 -17.06 -1.48 -12.11
CA VAL A 346 -15.91 -2.39 -12.01
C VAL A 346 -16.09 -3.32 -10.81
N ALA A 347 -16.04 -4.63 -11.04
CA ALA A 347 -16.18 -5.66 -10.01
C ALA A 347 -15.17 -6.81 -10.18
N ASN A 348 -14.95 -7.57 -9.11
CA ASN A 348 -14.01 -8.69 -9.13
C ASN A 348 -14.60 -10.02 -9.64
N THR A 349 -15.92 -10.15 -9.64
CA THR A 349 -16.60 -11.42 -9.98
C THR A 349 -17.46 -11.25 -11.23
N MET A 350 -17.51 -12.26 -12.10
CA MET A 350 -18.35 -12.24 -13.30
C MET A 350 -19.84 -12.40 -12.95
N ASP A 351 -20.12 -13.18 -11.90
CA ASP A 351 -21.47 -13.60 -11.55
C ASP A 351 -22.19 -12.62 -10.61
N LEU A 352 -21.56 -11.50 -10.22
CA LEU A 352 -22.16 -10.54 -9.30
C LEU A 352 -23.57 -10.12 -9.75
N PRO A 353 -23.80 -9.79 -11.04
CA PRO A 353 -25.11 -9.34 -11.50
C PRO A 353 -26.18 -10.44 -11.48
N GLU A 354 -25.79 -11.70 -11.57
CA GLU A 354 -26.73 -12.83 -11.63
C GLU A 354 -27.03 -13.42 -10.25
N ARG A 355 -26.01 -13.45 -9.37
CA ARG A 355 -26.13 -14.01 -8.02
C ARG A 355 -26.74 -13.03 -7.03
N THR A 356 -26.40 -11.75 -7.17
CA THR A 356 -26.72 -10.75 -6.14
C THR A 356 -27.71 -9.70 -6.59
N LEU A 357 -27.85 -9.41 -7.89
CA LEU A 357 -28.81 -8.40 -8.33
C LEU A 357 -30.15 -9.05 -8.71
N SER A 358 -31.24 -8.31 -8.44
CA SER A 358 -32.58 -8.71 -8.90
C SER A 358 -32.61 -8.91 -10.43
N ASN A 359 -33.42 -9.86 -10.92
CA ASN A 359 -33.61 -10.14 -12.36
C ASN A 359 -33.90 -8.88 -13.21
N LYS A 360 -34.52 -7.85 -12.61
CA LYS A 360 -34.79 -6.56 -13.26
C LYS A 360 -33.52 -5.76 -13.59
N ILE A 361 -32.49 -5.86 -12.74
CA ILE A 361 -31.21 -5.16 -12.87
C ILE A 361 -30.27 -5.95 -13.79
N SER A 362 -30.23 -7.28 -13.64
CA SER A 362 -29.40 -8.15 -14.49
C SER A 362 -29.78 -8.04 -15.98
N SER A 363 -31.07 -7.92 -16.29
CA SER A 363 -31.55 -7.68 -17.68
C SER A 363 -31.07 -6.36 -18.27
N ARG A 364 -30.78 -5.33 -17.44
CA ARG A 364 -30.32 -4.02 -17.89
C ARG A 364 -28.80 -3.99 -18.08
N LEU A 365 -28.09 -4.71 -17.20
CA LEU A 365 -26.64 -4.92 -17.25
C LEU A 365 -26.19 -5.97 -18.26
N GLY A 366 -27.13 -6.64 -18.94
CA GLY A 366 -26.85 -7.80 -19.78
C GLY A 366 -26.22 -7.48 -21.14
N LEU A 367 -26.28 -6.23 -21.61
CA LEU A 367 -25.97 -5.88 -23.01
C LEU A 367 -24.49 -5.54 -23.26
N THR A 368 -23.76 -5.07 -22.25
CA THR A 368 -22.43 -4.44 -22.38
C THR A 368 -21.51 -4.91 -21.24
N ARG A 369 -21.26 -6.23 -21.21
CA ARG A 369 -20.35 -6.86 -20.24
C ARG A 369 -18.97 -7.07 -20.85
N ILE A 370 -17.94 -6.55 -20.20
CA ILE A 370 -16.54 -6.70 -20.59
C ILE A 370 -15.83 -7.53 -19.52
N THR A 371 -15.23 -8.64 -19.93
CA THR A 371 -14.49 -9.54 -19.04
C THR A 371 -12.99 -9.35 -19.23
N PHE A 372 -12.28 -9.15 -18.12
CA PHE A 372 -10.84 -9.06 -18.05
C PHE A 372 -10.30 -10.41 -17.56
N PRO A 373 -9.85 -11.30 -18.46
CA PRO A 373 -9.25 -12.57 -18.06
C PRO A 373 -7.95 -12.34 -17.29
N GLY A 374 -7.48 -13.33 -16.52
CA GLY A 374 -6.15 -13.30 -15.93
C GLY A 374 -5.06 -13.13 -17.00
N TYR A 375 -3.92 -12.52 -16.64
CA TYR A 375 -2.83 -12.35 -17.59
C TYR A 375 -2.21 -13.70 -17.95
N THR A 376 -1.98 -13.92 -19.25
CA THR A 376 -1.20 -15.06 -19.74
C THR A 376 0.29 -14.86 -19.43
N HIS A 377 1.06 -15.94 -19.46
CA HIS A 377 2.50 -15.87 -19.17
C HIS A 377 3.26 -14.95 -20.15
N ASP A 378 2.86 -14.91 -21.42
CA ASP A 378 3.47 -14.02 -22.43
C ASP A 378 3.14 -12.56 -22.17
N GLN A 379 1.90 -12.27 -21.75
CA GLN A 379 1.48 -10.91 -21.38
C GLN A 379 2.21 -10.43 -20.12
N LEU A 380 2.33 -11.29 -19.09
CA LEU A 380 3.12 -10.96 -17.89
C LEU A 380 4.59 -10.71 -18.22
N MET A 381 5.17 -11.51 -19.12
CA MET A 381 6.55 -11.30 -19.58
C MET A 381 6.71 -9.94 -20.26
N LYS A 382 5.81 -9.57 -21.18
CA LYS A 382 5.83 -8.26 -21.84
C LYS A 382 5.65 -7.11 -20.85
N ILE A 383 4.75 -7.26 -19.88
CA ILE A 383 4.53 -6.25 -18.81
C ILE A 383 5.82 -6.05 -18.02
N ILE A 384 6.47 -7.13 -17.58
CA ILE A 384 7.72 -7.06 -16.83
C ILE A 384 8.83 -6.43 -17.70
N GLN A 385 8.99 -6.87 -18.95
CA GLN A 385 9.98 -6.32 -19.88
C GLN A 385 9.79 -4.82 -20.12
N SER A 386 8.57 -4.37 -20.38
CA SER A 386 8.24 -2.94 -20.54
C SER A 386 8.61 -2.11 -19.30
N ARG A 387 8.53 -2.69 -18.09
CA ARG A 387 9.01 -2.03 -16.86
C ARG A 387 10.53 -2.01 -16.73
N LEU A 388 11.22 -3.01 -17.28
CA LEU A 388 12.67 -3.17 -17.20
C LEU A 388 13.43 -2.39 -18.28
N GLU A 389 12.81 -2.08 -19.43
CA GLU A 389 13.44 -1.36 -20.55
C GLU A 389 14.05 0.00 -20.18
N GLY A 390 13.55 0.64 -19.12
CA GLY A 390 14.05 1.93 -18.62
C GLY A 390 15.11 1.86 -17.53
N VAL A 391 15.66 0.67 -17.22
CA VAL A 391 16.72 0.49 -16.22
C VAL A 391 18.05 0.17 -16.93
N PRO A 392 19.07 1.05 -16.86
CA PRO A 392 20.37 0.75 -17.42
C PRO A 392 21.06 -0.35 -16.60
N GLY A 393 21.35 -1.47 -17.25
CA GLY A 393 21.94 -2.66 -16.65
C GLY A 393 21.03 -3.87 -16.84
N ASN A 394 21.54 -4.89 -17.51
CA ASN A 394 20.88 -6.18 -17.67
C ASN A 394 20.89 -6.94 -16.33
N ILE A 395 20.13 -6.41 -15.35
CA ILE A 395 20.07 -6.87 -13.96
C ILE A 395 19.29 -8.18 -13.87
N VAL A 396 18.38 -8.46 -14.80
CA VAL A 396 17.53 -9.66 -14.75
C VAL A 396 17.71 -10.49 -16.00
N ASP A 397 18.06 -11.78 -15.82
CA ASP A 397 18.14 -12.71 -16.94
C ASP A 397 16.74 -12.92 -17.57
N PRO A 398 16.61 -12.91 -18.92
CA PRO A 398 15.33 -13.06 -19.59
C PRO A 398 14.67 -14.42 -19.30
N ASP A 399 15.46 -15.48 -19.14
CA ASP A 399 14.99 -16.81 -18.74
C ASP A 399 14.39 -16.80 -17.33
N ALA A 400 14.90 -15.94 -16.45
CA ALA A 400 14.40 -15.77 -15.10
C ALA A 400 13.01 -15.08 -15.13
N VAL A 401 12.85 -14.04 -15.96
CA VAL A 401 11.55 -13.40 -16.19
C VAL A 401 10.54 -14.40 -16.75
N GLN A 402 10.92 -15.21 -17.74
CA GLN A 402 10.04 -16.22 -18.31
C GLN A 402 9.60 -17.25 -17.27
N PHE A 403 10.53 -17.70 -16.41
CA PHE A 403 10.23 -18.61 -15.31
C PHE A 403 9.26 -17.99 -14.30
N ALA A 404 9.49 -16.72 -13.90
CA ALA A 404 8.61 -15.98 -13.00
C ALA A 404 7.19 -15.87 -13.57
N SER A 405 7.07 -15.40 -14.82
CA SER A 405 5.80 -15.20 -15.51
C SER A 405 4.99 -16.50 -15.64
N ARG A 406 5.63 -17.61 -16.02
CA ARG A 406 4.97 -18.92 -16.11
C ARG A 406 4.44 -19.39 -14.75
N LYS A 407 5.23 -19.22 -13.69
CA LYS A 407 4.83 -19.67 -12.35
C LYS A 407 3.68 -18.83 -11.79
N VAL A 408 3.68 -17.51 -12.00
CA VAL A 408 2.61 -16.62 -11.53
C VAL A 408 1.34 -16.79 -12.36
N ALA A 409 1.45 -16.94 -13.68
CA ALA A 409 0.30 -17.22 -14.55
C ALA A 409 -0.42 -18.52 -14.19
N ALA A 410 0.32 -19.57 -13.80
CA ALA A 410 -0.25 -20.85 -13.39
C ALA A 410 -1.02 -20.80 -12.05
N VAL A 411 -0.71 -19.84 -11.17
CA VAL A 411 -1.33 -19.74 -9.84
C VAL A 411 -2.45 -18.72 -9.81
N SER A 412 -2.22 -17.50 -10.34
CA SER A 412 -3.12 -16.37 -10.14
C SER A 412 -3.29 -15.46 -11.36
N GLY A 413 -2.29 -15.38 -12.24
CA GLY A 413 -2.33 -14.46 -13.40
C GLY A 413 -2.43 -12.97 -13.02
N ASP A 414 -1.96 -12.60 -11.83
CA ASP A 414 -1.97 -11.23 -11.29
C ASP A 414 -0.64 -10.52 -11.59
N ALA A 415 -0.72 -9.33 -12.22
CA ALA A 415 0.44 -8.52 -12.55
C ALA A 415 1.11 -7.88 -11.32
N ARG A 416 0.35 -7.51 -10.28
CA ARG A 416 0.91 -6.95 -9.03
C ARG A 416 1.81 -7.98 -8.37
N ARG A 417 1.30 -9.20 -8.21
CA ARG A 417 2.07 -10.33 -7.66
C ARG A 417 3.33 -10.64 -8.47
N ALA A 418 3.25 -10.58 -9.80
CA ALA A 418 4.41 -10.81 -10.66
C ALA A 418 5.50 -9.74 -10.44
N LEU A 419 5.11 -8.47 -10.36
CA LEU A 419 6.02 -7.35 -10.10
C LEU A 419 6.61 -7.41 -8.69
N ASP A 420 5.82 -7.77 -7.67
CA ASP A 420 6.28 -7.92 -6.30
C ASP A 420 7.32 -9.04 -6.16
N ILE A 421 7.12 -10.17 -6.84
CA ILE A 421 8.10 -11.27 -6.89
C ILE A 421 9.41 -10.81 -7.55
N CYS A 422 9.32 -10.05 -8.65
CA CYS A 422 10.51 -9.51 -9.33
C CYS A 422 11.24 -8.50 -8.44
N ARG A 423 10.51 -7.61 -7.77
CA ARG A 423 11.07 -6.67 -6.80
C ARG A 423 11.77 -7.41 -5.67
N ARG A 424 11.13 -8.42 -5.09
CA ARG A 424 11.72 -9.23 -4.03
C ARG A 424 12.98 -9.96 -4.52
N ALA A 425 12.97 -10.47 -5.75
CA ALA A 425 14.13 -11.12 -6.33
C ALA A 425 15.31 -10.16 -6.52
N VAL A 426 15.05 -8.91 -6.91
CA VAL A 426 16.08 -7.85 -6.96
C VAL A 426 16.63 -7.57 -5.56
N GLU A 427 15.76 -7.39 -4.55
CA GLU A 427 16.18 -7.17 -3.16
C GLU A 427 17.05 -8.31 -2.63
N LEU A 428 16.75 -9.56 -2.99
CA LEU A 428 17.56 -10.73 -2.62
C LEU A 428 18.90 -10.76 -3.37
N ALA A 429 18.92 -10.41 -4.66
CA ALA A 429 20.15 -10.32 -5.43
C ALA A 429 21.08 -9.20 -4.91
N GLU A 430 20.51 -8.08 -4.46
CA GLU A 430 21.22 -7.00 -3.80
C GLU A 430 21.73 -7.41 -2.41
N ALA A 431 20.93 -8.15 -1.63
CA ALA A 431 21.35 -8.64 -0.31
C ALA A 431 22.47 -9.70 -0.38
N ASP A 432 22.47 -10.52 -1.44
CA ASP A 432 23.50 -11.53 -1.70
C ASP A 432 24.75 -10.90 -2.37
N ALA A 433 24.65 -9.67 -2.90
CA ALA A 433 25.81 -8.91 -3.33
C ALA A 433 26.61 -8.44 -2.09
N PRO A 434 27.93 -8.70 -2.01
CA PRO A 434 28.74 -8.20 -0.91
C PRO A 434 28.75 -6.68 -0.91
N PRO A 435 28.74 -6.00 0.26
CA PRO A 435 28.94 -4.57 0.33
C PRO A 435 30.27 -4.21 -0.33
N ASP A 436 30.26 -3.20 -1.20
CA ASP A 436 31.41 -2.83 -2.02
C ASP A 436 32.71 -2.73 -1.22
N SER A 437 33.75 -3.29 -1.84
CA SER A 437 35.14 -3.27 -1.43
C SER A 437 35.65 -1.84 -1.19
N SER A 438 35.60 -1.40 0.07
CA SER A 438 36.31 -0.22 0.57
C SER A 438 37.53 -0.58 1.42
N THR A 439 38.02 -1.83 1.33
CA THR A 439 39.30 -2.22 1.93
C THR A 439 40.26 -2.71 0.83
N PRO A 440 41.27 -1.92 0.46
CA PRO A 440 42.27 -2.35 -0.51
C PRO A 440 43.29 -3.23 0.20
N SER A 441 43.00 -4.51 0.41
CA SER A 441 44.04 -5.47 0.77
C SER A 441 43.64 -6.90 0.43
N LYS A 442 44.54 -7.54 -0.32
CA LYS A 442 44.53 -8.92 -0.83
C LYS A 442 43.64 -9.17 -2.06
N LYS A 443 44.18 -8.73 -3.22
CA LYS A 443 43.95 -9.45 -4.48
C LYS A 443 44.42 -10.90 -4.31
N ALA A 444 43.48 -11.83 -4.22
CA ALA A 444 43.76 -13.23 -4.55
C ALA A 444 43.84 -13.33 -6.08
N PRO A 445 44.91 -13.91 -6.66
CA PRO A 445 45.02 -14.05 -8.11
C PRO A 445 44.25 -15.30 -8.54
N GLY A 446 43.29 -15.14 -9.47
CA GLY A 446 42.67 -16.28 -10.19
C GLY A 446 41.14 -16.40 -10.20
N GLY A 447 40.39 -15.31 -9.96
CA GLY A 447 38.93 -15.32 -10.17
C GLY A 447 38.55 -14.72 -11.51
N ASP A 448 37.91 -15.49 -12.38
CA ASP A 448 37.48 -15.10 -13.72
C ASP A 448 36.70 -13.77 -13.72
N THR A 449 37.09 -12.85 -14.61
CA THR A 449 36.41 -11.55 -14.83
C THR A 449 34.93 -11.69 -15.22
N ALA A 450 34.50 -12.88 -15.62
CA ALA A 450 33.09 -13.21 -15.91
C ALA A 450 32.22 -13.34 -14.66
N ASP A 451 32.77 -13.74 -13.52
CA ASP A 451 31.99 -13.96 -12.28
C ASP A 451 31.69 -12.66 -11.53
N LEU A 452 32.50 -11.62 -11.71
CA LEU A 452 32.22 -10.26 -11.20
C LEU A 452 31.05 -9.60 -11.94
N ALA A 453 30.89 -9.87 -13.24
CA ALA A 453 29.76 -9.36 -14.04
C ALA A 453 28.44 -10.10 -13.78
N ARG A 454 28.48 -11.29 -13.14
CA ARG A 454 27.31 -12.07 -12.70
C ARG A 454 26.83 -11.71 -11.30
N ARG A 455 27.66 -11.06 -10.49
CA ARG A 455 27.30 -10.62 -9.13
C ARG A 455 26.39 -9.40 -9.22
N GLY A 456 25.19 -9.51 -8.65
CA GLY A 456 24.12 -8.52 -8.78
C GLY A 456 23.09 -8.79 -9.89
N ARG A 457 23.20 -9.92 -10.61
CA ARG A 457 22.14 -10.35 -11.54
C ARG A 457 21.12 -11.25 -10.84
N VAL A 458 19.85 -11.01 -11.17
CA VAL A 458 18.73 -11.85 -10.80
C VAL A 458 18.74 -13.10 -11.68
N THR A 459 19.20 -14.19 -11.10
CA THR A 459 19.18 -15.52 -11.73
C THR A 459 17.86 -16.24 -11.44
N ILE A 460 17.61 -17.33 -12.17
CA ILE A 460 16.46 -18.23 -11.92
C ILE A 460 16.45 -18.74 -10.45
N ALA A 461 17.63 -18.93 -9.84
CA ALA A 461 17.74 -19.37 -8.44
C ALA A 461 17.23 -18.31 -7.45
N THR A 462 17.55 -17.04 -7.69
CA THR A 462 17.07 -15.92 -6.89
C THR A 462 15.56 -15.76 -6.99
N ILE A 463 15.00 -15.88 -8.20
CA ILE A 463 13.55 -15.85 -8.40
C ILE A 463 12.87 -17.04 -7.74
N LYS A 464 13.44 -18.26 -7.82
CA LYS A 464 12.90 -19.43 -7.09
C LYS A 464 12.86 -19.18 -5.58
N LYS A 465 13.92 -18.58 -5.02
CA LYS A 465 13.98 -18.18 -3.60
C LYS A 465 12.89 -17.14 -3.28
N ALA A 466 12.72 -16.11 -4.11
CA ALA A 466 11.69 -15.08 -3.94
C ALA A 466 10.27 -15.63 -4.03
N ILE A 467 9.99 -16.52 -5.00
CA ILE A 467 8.70 -17.18 -5.14
C ILE A 467 8.42 -18.06 -3.92
N ASN A 468 9.40 -18.84 -3.46
CA ASN A 468 9.24 -19.68 -2.27
C ASN A 468 8.99 -18.83 -1.03
N GLU A 469 9.68 -17.70 -0.86
CA GLU A 469 9.41 -16.77 0.22
C GLU A 469 7.99 -16.21 0.14
N ALA A 470 7.56 -15.73 -1.03
CA ALA A 470 6.24 -15.12 -1.26
C ALA A 470 5.07 -16.11 -1.29
N THR A 471 5.33 -17.41 -1.46
CA THR A 471 4.31 -18.48 -1.45
C THR A 471 4.37 -19.33 -0.18
N SER A 472 5.44 -19.24 0.60
CA SER A 472 5.55 -19.98 1.85
C SER A 472 4.53 -19.46 2.85
N ASN A 473 3.82 -20.39 3.48
CA ASN A 473 2.86 -20.03 4.51
C ASN A 473 3.62 -19.52 5.75
N PRO A 474 3.40 -18.27 6.21
CA PRO A 474 4.10 -17.71 7.37
C PRO A 474 3.81 -18.51 8.65
N ILE A 475 2.65 -19.16 8.74
CA ILE A 475 2.30 -20.04 9.85
C ILE A 475 3.27 -21.23 9.90
N GLN A 476 3.58 -21.85 8.76
CA GLN A 476 4.52 -22.98 8.73
C GLN A 476 5.95 -22.56 9.12
N GLN A 477 6.40 -21.37 8.71
CA GLN A 477 7.70 -20.85 9.13
C GLN A 477 7.73 -20.60 10.65
N HIS A 478 6.67 -20.00 11.18
CA HIS A 478 6.54 -19.77 12.61
C HIS A 478 6.51 -21.09 13.39
N LEU A 479 5.74 -22.08 12.93
CA LEU A 479 5.68 -23.43 13.52
C LEU A 479 7.06 -24.12 13.54
N ARG A 480 7.86 -23.98 12.48
CA ARG A 480 9.24 -24.52 12.45
C ARG A 480 10.17 -23.80 13.42
N GLY A 481 9.96 -22.50 13.65
CA GLY A 481 10.75 -21.67 14.58
C GLY A 481 10.35 -21.79 16.05
N LEU A 482 9.28 -22.53 16.38
CA LEU A 482 8.81 -22.67 17.77
C LEU A 482 9.81 -23.41 18.67
N PRO A 483 9.86 -23.09 19.97
CA PRO A 483 10.58 -23.90 20.95
C PRO A 483 10.08 -25.35 20.99
N LEU A 484 10.98 -26.28 21.29
CA LEU A 484 10.67 -27.72 21.35
C LEU A 484 9.47 -28.03 22.26
N THR A 485 9.35 -27.38 23.42
CA THR A 485 8.21 -27.59 24.35
C THR A 485 6.86 -27.28 23.69
N SER A 486 6.79 -26.21 22.91
CA SER A 486 5.58 -25.79 22.20
C SER A 486 5.26 -26.75 21.04
N LYS A 487 6.29 -27.22 20.33
CA LYS A 487 6.15 -28.25 19.27
C LYS A 487 5.64 -29.58 19.83
N LEU A 488 6.16 -30.00 20.98
CA LEU A 488 5.74 -31.24 21.63
C LEU A 488 4.32 -31.17 22.16
N LEU A 489 3.90 -30.03 22.71
CA LEU A 489 2.53 -29.82 23.14
C LEU A 489 1.57 -29.94 21.95
N MET A 490 1.89 -29.30 20.82
CA MET A 490 1.12 -29.39 19.58
C MET A 490 1.10 -30.81 19.00
N ALA A 491 2.23 -31.51 19.01
CA ALA A 491 2.32 -32.90 18.57
C ALA A 491 1.49 -33.84 19.45
N ALA A 492 1.50 -33.64 20.77
CA ALA A 492 0.67 -34.39 21.71
C ALA A 492 -0.83 -34.13 21.48
N MET A 493 -1.22 -32.90 21.16
CA MET A 493 -2.59 -32.56 20.75
C MET A 493 -3.01 -33.29 19.47
N LEU A 494 -2.16 -33.29 18.44
CA LEU A 494 -2.44 -33.99 17.17
C LEU A 494 -2.56 -35.51 17.37
N LEU A 495 -1.70 -36.12 18.19
CA LEU A 495 -1.80 -37.54 18.54
C LEU A 495 -3.08 -37.84 19.30
N ARG A 496 -3.53 -36.94 20.18
CA ARG A 496 -4.82 -37.05 20.85
C ARG A 496 -5.98 -36.98 19.87
N PHE A 497 -6.01 -35.98 18.98
CA PHE A 497 -7.06 -35.84 17.96
C PHE A 497 -7.18 -37.09 17.09
N ARG A 498 -6.06 -37.71 16.72
CA ARG A 498 -6.06 -38.99 16.00
C ARG A 498 -6.64 -40.16 16.81
N ARG A 499 -6.38 -40.20 18.12
CA ARG A 499 -6.85 -41.29 18.99
C ARG A 499 -8.31 -41.14 19.41
N THR A 500 -8.77 -39.92 19.67
CA THR A 500 -10.13 -39.65 20.16
C THR A 500 -11.10 -39.33 19.03
N GLY A 501 -10.61 -38.88 17.88
CA GLY A 501 -11.45 -38.38 16.77
C GLY A 501 -12.18 -37.07 17.09
N LEU A 502 -11.89 -36.45 18.23
CA LEU A 502 -12.51 -35.20 18.67
C LEU A 502 -11.62 -34.01 18.32
N VAL A 503 -12.24 -32.92 17.87
CA VAL A 503 -11.58 -31.64 17.52
C VAL A 503 -11.17 -30.85 18.77
N GLU A 504 -11.67 -31.23 19.95
CA GLU A 504 -11.37 -30.59 21.23
C GLU A 504 -10.72 -31.58 22.19
N THR A 505 -9.73 -31.11 22.94
CA THR A 505 -9.07 -31.88 23.99
C THR A 505 -8.96 -31.05 25.27
N THR A 506 -8.87 -31.69 26.43
CA THR A 506 -8.61 -30.98 27.68
C THR A 506 -7.11 -30.86 27.92
N PHE A 507 -6.63 -29.73 28.44
CA PHE A 507 -5.21 -29.52 28.75
C PHE A 507 -4.62 -30.64 29.63
N GLY A 508 -5.36 -31.15 30.61
CA GLY A 508 -4.93 -32.31 31.40
C GLY A 508 -4.68 -33.56 30.57
N GLN A 509 -5.58 -33.87 29.62
CA GLN A 509 -5.43 -35.05 28.76
C GLN A 509 -4.25 -34.91 27.79
N THR A 510 -3.98 -33.70 27.32
CA THR A 510 -2.82 -33.40 26.47
C THR A 510 -1.51 -33.54 27.24
N LEU A 511 -1.45 -33.08 28.50
CA LEU A 511 -0.29 -33.29 29.37
C LEU A 511 0.00 -34.78 29.62
N ASP A 512 -1.04 -35.58 29.86
CA ASP A 512 -0.89 -37.02 30.07
C ASP A 512 -0.45 -37.74 28.78
N GLU A 513 -0.73 -37.18 27.60
CA GLU A 513 -0.20 -37.68 26.33
C GLU A 513 1.25 -37.28 26.13
N LEU A 514 1.60 -36.03 26.43
CA LEU A 514 2.97 -35.53 26.39
C LEU A 514 3.90 -36.37 27.30
N GLN A 515 3.45 -36.70 28.51
CA GLN A 515 4.18 -37.58 29.43
C GLN A 515 4.36 -38.99 28.86
N ARG A 516 3.34 -39.54 28.19
CA ARG A 516 3.47 -40.84 27.51
C ARG A 516 4.45 -40.77 26.35
N VAL A 517 4.34 -39.78 25.48
CA VAL A 517 5.26 -39.57 24.35
C VAL A 517 6.70 -39.43 24.83
N SER A 518 6.94 -38.71 25.92
CA SER A 518 8.27 -38.59 26.53
C SER A 518 8.79 -39.91 27.12
N ALA A 519 7.91 -40.76 27.65
CA ALA A 519 8.30 -42.05 28.24
C ALA A 519 8.64 -43.10 27.18
N TYR A 520 8.06 -43.01 25.98
CA TYR A 520 8.30 -43.93 24.86
C TYR A 520 9.42 -43.47 23.91
N ALA A 521 9.99 -42.27 24.10
CA ALA A 521 11.03 -41.74 23.22
C ALA A 521 12.37 -42.49 23.41
N PRO A 522 12.95 -43.10 22.36
CA PRO A 522 14.15 -43.95 22.46
C PRO A 522 15.47 -43.18 22.72
N ARG A 523 15.47 -41.85 22.52
CA ARG A 523 16.57 -40.94 22.89
C ARG A 523 15.97 -39.60 23.34
N ALA A 524 15.83 -39.41 24.66
CA ALA A 524 15.58 -38.06 25.18
C ALA A 524 16.89 -37.25 25.05
N PRO A 525 16.91 -36.09 24.36
CA PRO A 525 18.07 -35.20 24.44
C PRO A 525 18.27 -34.80 25.91
N SER A 526 19.52 -34.71 26.34
CA SER A 526 19.94 -34.64 27.74
C SER A 526 19.27 -33.54 28.58
N GLY A 527 18.73 -32.47 27.96
CA GLY A 527 17.97 -31.42 28.65
C GLY A 527 16.50 -31.77 28.94
N MET A 528 15.86 -32.67 28.19
CA MET A 528 14.44 -33.01 28.34
C MET A 528 14.15 -33.87 29.58
N ALA A 529 15.09 -34.74 29.95
CA ALA A 529 14.99 -35.55 31.16
C ALA A 529 15.04 -34.69 32.44
N GLN A 530 15.70 -33.53 32.42
CA GLN A 530 15.70 -32.57 33.53
C GLN A 530 14.44 -31.69 33.55
N ILE A 531 13.87 -31.36 32.38
CA ILE A 531 12.68 -30.49 32.27
C ILE A 531 11.38 -31.26 32.61
N LEU A 532 11.29 -32.53 32.23
CA LEU A 532 10.13 -33.40 32.51
C LEU A 532 10.34 -34.29 33.74
N GLY A 533 11.58 -34.49 34.18
CA GLY A 533 11.98 -35.42 35.22
C GLY A 533 12.61 -34.76 36.45
N SER A 534 11.96 -33.74 37.03
CA SER A 534 12.17 -33.41 38.45
C SER A 534 11.58 -34.50 39.37
N HIS A 535 11.96 -35.76 39.11
CA HIS A 535 11.67 -36.95 39.90
C HIS A 535 12.75 -38.01 39.62
N ALA A 536 14.00 -37.74 40.00
CA ALA A 536 15.01 -38.78 40.09
C ALA A 536 16.04 -38.50 41.21
N LYS A 537 15.76 -39.11 42.37
CA LYS A 537 16.67 -39.52 43.46
C LYS A 537 17.32 -38.46 44.36
N GLY A 538 16.76 -38.30 45.56
CA GLY A 538 17.52 -38.25 46.81
C GLY A 538 17.24 -39.53 47.60
N ALA A 539 18.25 -40.38 47.80
CA ALA A 539 18.16 -41.56 48.65
C ALA A 539 18.29 -41.14 50.12
N GLY A 540 17.29 -41.44 50.95
CA GLY A 540 17.33 -41.18 52.40
C GLY A 540 15.96 -41.35 53.07
N GLN A 541 15.72 -42.54 53.61
CA GLN A 541 14.78 -42.94 54.68
C GLN A 541 13.44 -42.20 54.88
N GLY A 542 12.35 -42.98 54.78
CA GLY A 542 11.22 -42.94 55.72
C GLY A 542 10.01 -42.07 55.35
N GLY A 543 8.85 -42.72 55.14
CA GLY A 543 7.53 -42.10 55.36
C GLY A 543 6.61 -41.98 54.14
N ALA A 544 5.51 -42.72 54.19
CA ALA A 544 4.17 -42.51 53.60
C ALA A 544 4.00 -42.08 52.11
N HIS A 545 3.18 -42.85 51.40
CA HIS A 545 2.65 -42.56 50.07
C HIS A 545 2.00 -41.16 49.94
N GLN A 546 2.67 -40.24 49.25
CA GLN A 546 2.02 -39.10 48.59
C GLN A 546 2.56 -39.01 47.16
N ARG A 547 1.77 -39.46 46.17
CA ARG A 547 2.04 -39.17 44.75
C ARG A 547 1.84 -37.68 44.52
N HIS A 548 2.89 -36.88 44.69
CA HIS A 548 2.88 -35.48 44.27
C HIS A 548 2.94 -35.41 42.74
N THR A 549 1.82 -35.07 42.11
CA THR A 549 1.73 -34.73 40.69
C THR A 549 2.27 -33.31 40.48
N GLY A 550 3.60 -33.17 40.49
CA GLY A 550 4.29 -31.91 40.22
C GLY A 550 3.98 -31.42 38.80
N ARG A 551 3.38 -30.23 38.69
CA ARG A 551 3.10 -29.55 37.42
C ARG A 551 4.40 -29.36 36.63
N PRO A 552 4.48 -29.71 35.33
CA PRO A 552 5.58 -29.29 34.49
C PRO A 552 5.55 -27.74 34.38
N GLY A 553 6.40 -27.05 35.14
CA GLY A 553 6.32 -25.59 35.32
C GLY A 553 6.39 -24.78 34.03
N TYR A 554 6.96 -25.34 32.97
CA TYR A 554 7.21 -24.67 31.69
C TYR A 554 6.21 -25.00 30.57
N VAL A 555 5.32 -25.99 30.76
CA VAL A 555 4.35 -26.37 29.73
C VAL A 555 3.13 -25.45 29.75
N HIS A 556 2.78 -24.91 30.92
CA HIS A 556 1.72 -23.91 31.06
C HIS A 556 2.08 -22.60 30.35
N THR A 557 3.32 -22.12 30.51
CA THR A 557 3.81 -20.92 29.81
C THR A 557 3.86 -21.15 28.30
N ALA A 558 4.36 -22.30 27.86
CA ALA A 558 4.36 -22.66 26.43
C ALA A 558 2.94 -22.70 25.84
N ALA A 559 1.95 -23.17 26.61
CA ALA A 559 0.55 -23.16 26.18
C ALA A 559 0.01 -21.73 26.05
N LEU A 560 0.33 -20.84 26.99
CA LEU A 560 -0.06 -19.43 26.94
C LEU A 560 0.63 -18.70 25.77
N ASP A 561 1.90 -19.00 25.50
CA ASP A 561 2.64 -18.44 24.36
C ASP A 561 2.02 -18.89 23.01
N LEU A 562 1.58 -20.14 22.92
CA LEU A 562 0.88 -20.66 21.74
C LEU A 562 -0.51 -20.02 21.56
N VAL A 563 -1.18 -19.65 22.65
CA VAL A 563 -2.44 -18.88 22.59
C VAL A 563 -2.19 -17.43 22.22
N ALA A 564 -1.15 -16.80 22.76
CA ALA A 564 -0.73 -15.46 22.38
C ALA A 564 -0.32 -15.39 20.90
N ALA A 565 0.30 -16.45 20.37
CA ALA A 565 0.61 -16.59 18.95
C ALA A 565 -0.62 -16.94 18.07
N GLY A 566 -1.80 -17.15 18.68
CA GLY A 566 -3.04 -17.48 17.97
C GLY A 566 -3.06 -18.86 17.33
N LEU A 567 -2.15 -19.77 17.71
CA LEU A 567 -2.05 -21.12 17.16
C LEU A 567 -3.05 -22.09 17.82
N ILE A 568 -3.36 -21.82 19.09
CA ILE A 568 -4.28 -22.60 19.93
C ILE A 568 -5.31 -21.66 20.54
N ASN A 569 -6.55 -22.13 20.68
CA ASN A 569 -7.58 -21.45 21.45
C ASN A 569 -7.81 -22.17 22.80
N LEU A 570 -7.80 -21.39 23.89
CA LEU A 570 -8.10 -21.82 25.26
C LEU A 570 -9.37 -21.11 25.74
N GLU A 571 -10.42 -21.88 26.05
CA GLU A 571 -11.76 -21.37 26.42
C GLU A 571 -11.76 -20.41 27.63
N ALA A 572 -10.74 -20.48 28.50
CA ALA A 572 -10.63 -19.64 29.70
C ALA A 572 -9.39 -18.74 29.73
N GLN A 573 -8.58 -18.68 28.66
CA GLN A 573 -7.26 -18.00 28.64
C GLN A 573 -6.32 -18.39 29.80
N ARG A 574 -6.66 -19.47 30.52
CA ARG A 574 -5.92 -20.07 31.62
C ARG A 574 -5.69 -21.53 31.25
N ALA A 575 -4.44 -21.97 31.25
CA ALA A 575 -4.10 -23.37 31.03
C ALA A 575 -4.27 -24.20 32.32
N GLU A 576 -5.50 -24.30 32.81
CA GLU A 576 -5.89 -25.21 33.89
C GLU A 576 -6.14 -26.61 33.33
N ARG A 577 -6.06 -27.64 34.19
CA ARG A 577 -6.22 -29.05 33.75
C ARG A 577 -7.60 -29.34 33.12
N SER A 578 -8.64 -28.60 33.48
CA SER A 578 -10.01 -28.69 32.96
C SER A 578 -10.24 -27.84 31.71
N SER A 579 -9.31 -26.96 31.35
CA SER A 579 -9.48 -26.06 30.20
C SER A 579 -9.49 -26.83 28.89
N LYS A 580 -10.47 -26.53 28.04
CA LYS A 580 -10.53 -27.07 26.68
C LYS A 580 -9.55 -26.33 25.78
N LEU A 581 -8.85 -27.11 24.96
CA LEU A 581 -7.92 -26.72 23.93
C LEU A 581 -8.53 -27.07 22.57
N ARG A 582 -8.43 -26.12 21.65
CA ARG A 582 -8.72 -26.33 20.22
C ARG A 582 -7.58 -25.77 19.39
N LEU A 583 -7.20 -26.44 18.29
CA LEU A 583 -6.31 -25.82 17.31
C LEU A 583 -7.06 -24.73 16.55
N ALA A 584 -6.43 -23.55 16.42
CA ALA A 584 -6.96 -22.46 15.59
C ALA A 584 -6.53 -22.61 14.12
N ILE A 585 -5.54 -23.47 13.86
CA ILE A 585 -4.97 -23.76 12.55
C ILE A 585 -5.43 -25.14 12.07
N ALA A 586 -5.49 -25.34 10.76
CA ALA A 586 -5.79 -26.63 10.15
C ALA A 586 -4.73 -27.69 10.52
N ASP A 587 -5.18 -28.88 10.91
CA ASP A 587 -4.33 -30.00 11.32
C ASP A 587 -3.25 -30.33 10.28
N ASP A 588 -3.56 -30.21 8.99
CA ASP A 588 -2.63 -30.54 7.91
C ASP A 588 -1.47 -29.56 7.78
N GLU A 589 -1.65 -28.28 8.13
CA GLU A 589 -0.56 -27.31 8.14
C GLU A 589 0.44 -27.62 9.25
N VAL A 590 -0.07 -28.03 10.42
CA VAL A 590 0.76 -28.44 11.56
C VAL A 590 1.51 -29.74 11.25
N LYS A 591 0.86 -30.72 10.61
CA LYS A 591 1.52 -31.96 10.15
C LYS A 591 2.61 -31.68 9.12
N MET A 592 2.33 -30.83 8.12
CA MET A 592 3.29 -30.48 7.08
C MET A 592 4.52 -29.76 7.66
N ALA A 593 4.33 -28.86 8.63
CA ALA A 593 5.42 -28.17 9.30
C ALA A 593 6.29 -29.11 10.15
N PHE A 594 5.68 -30.07 10.85
CA PHE A 594 6.37 -30.99 11.76
C PHE A 594 6.92 -32.26 11.12
N ARG A 595 6.48 -32.63 9.91
CA ARG A 595 7.02 -33.77 9.15
C ARG A 595 8.51 -33.61 8.82
N GLU A 596 8.95 -32.37 8.63
CA GLU A 596 10.34 -32.05 8.28
C GLU A 596 11.22 -31.78 9.51
N ASP A 597 10.67 -31.81 10.73
CA ASP A 597 11.40 -31.48 11.95
C ASP A 597 12.26 -32.68 12.42
N PRO A 598 13.60 -32.55 12.47
CA PRO A 598 14.49 -33.63 12.90
C PRO A 598 14.32 -34.00 14.38
N GLU A 599 13.89 -33.08 15.24
CA GLU A 599 13.74 -33.32 16.68
C GLU A 599 12.51 -34.19 16.98
N LEU A 600 11.37 -33.89 16.32
CA LEU A 600 10.16 -34.70 16.46
C LEU A 600 10.33 -36.09 15.84
N ARG A 601 11.06 -36.18 14.72
CA ARG A 601 11.41 -37.46 14.09
C ARG A 601 12.35 -38.29 14.97
N ALA A 602 13.32 -37.67 15.64
CA ALA A 602 14.22 -38.34 16.57
C ALA A 602 13.49 -38.89 17.81
N LEU A 603 12.39 -38.26 18.22
CA LEU A 603 11.55 -38.70 19.32
C LEU A 603 10.57 -39.83 18.94
N GLY A 604 10.59 -40.32 17.70
CA GLY A 604 9.70 -41.38 17.22
C GLY A 604 8.23 -40.94 17.10
N ILE A 605 7.97 -39.64 17.12
CA ILE A 605 6.63 -39.06 16.97
C ILE A 605 6.31 -39.04 15.48
N GLY A 606 5.74 -40.14 14.98
CA GLY A 606 5.21 -40.21 13.62
C GLY A 606 3.94 -39.38 13.49
N ILE A 607 4.08 -38.13 13.05
CA ILE A 607 2.97 -37.26 12.63
C ILE A 607 2.69 -37.51 11.15
#